data_AF-A0A813KW64-F1
#
_entry.id   AF-A0A813KW64-F1
#
_cell.length_a   1.000
_cell.length_b   1.000
_cell.length_c   1.000
_cell.angle_alpha   90.00
_cell.angle_beta   90.00
_cell.angle_gamma   90.00
#
_symmetry.space_group_name_H-M   'P 1'
#
loop_
_entity.id
_entity.type
_entity.pdbx_description
1 polymer ?
#
loop_
_entity_poly.entity_id
_entity_poly.type
_entity_poly.pdbx_seq_one_letter_code
_entity_poly.pdbx_strand_id
1 'polypeptide(L)'
;LSTMRGRALLHVYVGSLNLAMISNASNFFWWVVYLSLGGCLCFAGVLLVAHHHASACCRRRKQRAVERAHAMAKEAGGASKEISNQVHGAVAWGQAEVLEIRVFVRSNHFTVKLFCFFIALGLMFFSILGFFNLFHALFNPFQYLLGVYNIMFAFVMLILDGQASWCEKCGDPQKKIFRAAPILASEVGRAAFHFYVGSINIVMMPDSIFWQIVYGSLGGSLCLASFLMVSHYNWCAKTPLDLISAE
;
A
#
# COMPACT_ATOMS: atom_id res chain seq x y z
N LEU A 1 1.47 26.68 -10.34
CA LEU A 1 1.21 25.23 -10.31
C LEU A 1 2.45 24.49 -10.81
N SER A 2 3.27 23.99 -9.89
CA SER A 2 4.54 23.31 -10.17
C SER A 2 4.32 21.97 -10.90
N THR A 3 4.76 21.95 -12.15
CA THR A 3 4.95 20.89 -13.18
C THR A 3 4.60 19.43 -12.88
N MET A 4 4.82 18.87 -11.70
CA MET A 4 4.57 17.44 -11.40
C MET A 4 3.10 17.12 -11.07
N ARG A 5 2.43 17.95 -10.26
CA ARG A 5 1.00 17.77 -9.95
C ARG A 5 0.13 17.90 -11.20
N GLY A 6 0.47 18.84 -12.08
CA GLY A 6 -0.22 19.03 -13.36
C GLY A 6 -0.08 17.81 -14.27
N ARG A 7 1.12 17.22 -14.37
CA ARG A 7 1.35 15.98 -15.14
C ARG A 7 0.56 14.80 -14.59
N ALA A 8 0.55 14.63 -13.27
CA ALA A 8 -0.17 13.53 -12.64
C ALA A 8 -1.70 13.65 -12.84
N LEU A 9 -2.26 14.84 -12.64
CA LEU A 9 -3.68 15.12 -12.92
C LEU A 9 -4.03 14.95 -14.40
N LEU A 10 -3.13 15.33 -15.30
CA LEU A 10 -3.30 15.09 -16.74
C LEU A 10 -3.38 13.59 -17.05
N HIS A 11 -2.55 12.75 -16.43
CA HIS A 11 -2.59 11.29 -16.65
C HIS A 11 -3.88 10.67 -16.11
N VAL A 12 -4.33 11.10 -14.92
CA VAL A 12 -5.63 10.68 -14.37
C VAL A 12 -6.77 11.13 -15.29
N TYR A 13 -6.75 12.38 -15.76
CA TYR A 13 -7.78 12.93 -16.63
C TYR A 13 -7.85 12.21 -17.98
N VAL A 14 -6.70 12.05 -18.66
CA VAL A 14 -6.62 11.35 -19.95
C VAL A 14 -7.00 9.87 -19.79
N GLY A 15 -6.55 9.21 -18.71
CA GLY A 15 -6.96 7.84 -18.41
C GLY A 15 -8.47 7.72 -18.18
N SER A 16 -9.08 8.69 -17.50
CA SER A 16 -10.53 8.73 -17.22
C SER A 16 -11.35 8.95 -18.49
N LEU A 17 -10.88 9.82 -19.40
CA LEU A 17 -11.52 10.01 -20.72
C LEU A 17 -11.42 8.74 -21.57
N ASN A 18 -10.27 8.06 -21.54
CA ASN A 18 -10.07 6.83 -22.29
C ASN A 18 -10.96 5.69 -21.74
N LEU A 19 -11.19 5.66 -20.43
CA LEU A 19 -12.16 4.77 -19.80
C LEU A 19 -13.61 5.15 -20.14
N ALA A 20 -13.95 6.44 -20.22
CA ALA A 20 -15.28 6.88 -20.60
C ALA A 20 -15.65 6.47 -22.04
N MET A 21 -14.66 6.34 -22.92
CA MET A 21 -14.85 5.87 -24.30
C MET A 21 -15.23 4.38 -24.41
N ILE A 22 -15.10 3.60 -23.33
CA ILE A 22 -15.53 2.19 -23.27
C ILE A 22 -17.03 2.05 -23.60
N SER A 23 -17.87 3.00 -23.17
CA SER A 23 -19.32 2.90 -23.38
C SER A 23 -19.73 2.98 -24.85
N ASN A 24 -18.84 3.47 -25.72
CA ASN A 24 -19.08 3.65 -27.15
C ASN A 24 -18.42 2.58 -28.02
N ALA A 25 -17.62 1.69 -27.43
CA ALA A 25 -16.93 0.65 -28.17
C ALA A 25 -17.87 -0.53 -28.46
N SER A 26 -18.19 -0.74 -29.74
CA SER A 26 -19.03 -1.85 -30.21
C SER A 26 -18.31 -3.20 -30.24
N ASN A 27 -16.97 -3.19 -30.30
CA ASN A 27 -16.16 -4.38 -30.39
C ASN A 27 -15.35 -4.61 -29.12
N PHE A 28 -15.34 -5.86 -28.66
CA PHE A 28 -14.64 -6.32 -27.46
C PHE A 28 -13.14 -5.98 -27.47
N PHE A 29 -12.47 -6.05 -28.62
CA PHE A 29 -11.07 -5.68 -28.76
C PHE A 29 -10.79 -4.25 -28.27
N TRP A 30 -11.62 -3.29 -28.67
CA TRP A 30 -11.48 -1.89 -28.25
C TRP A 30 -11.77 -1.71 -26.76
N TRP A 31 -12.69 -2.50 -26.20
CA TRP A 31 -12.90 -2.57 -24.75
C TRP A 31 -11.62 -2.91 -23.99
N VAL A 32 -10.89 -3.95 -24.41
CA VAL A 32 -9.63 -4.35 -23.78
C VAL A 32 -8.57 -3.25 -23.91
N VAL A 33 -8.45 -2.65 -25.09
CA VAL A 33 -7.50 -1.57 -25.35
C VAL A 33 -7.79 -0.35 -24.48
N TYR A 34 -9.05 0.10 -24.40
CA TYR A 34 -9.44 1.25 -23.58
C TYR A 34 -9.32 0.97 -22.08
N LEU A 35 -9.69 -0.24 -21.64
CA LEU A 35 -9.56 -0.63 -20.25
C LEU A 35 -8.09 -0.71 -19.82
N SER A 36 -7.22 -1.31 -20.65
CA SER A 36 -5.81 -1.45 -20.31
C SER A 36 -5.07 -0.11 -20.41
N LEU A 37 -5.23 0.66 -21.49
CA LEU A 37 -4.55 1.95 -21.64
C LEU A 37 -5.11 3.00 -20.68
N GLY A 38 -6.44 3.09 -20.57
CA GLY A 38 -7.10 4.02 -19.66
C GLY A 38 -6.83 3.69 -18.19
N GLY A 39 -6.90 2.40 -17.84
CA GLY A 39 -6.52 1.88 -16.53
C GLY A 39 -5.06 2.17 -16.19
N CYS A 40 -4.12 1.85 -17.09
CA CYS A 40 -2.69 2.12 -16.90
C CYS A 40 -2.38 3.61 -16.76
N LEU A 41 -3.04 4.50 -17.53
CA LEU A 41 -2.84 5.95 -17.44
C LEU A 41 -3.43 6.54 -16.15
N CYS A 42 -4.64 6.11 -15.78
CA CYS A 42 -5.23 6.46 -14.48
C CYS A 42 -4.32 6.01 -13.34
N PHE A 43 -3.85 4.76 -13.41
CA PHE A 43 -2.99 4.18 -12.41
C PHE A 43 -1.64 4.90 -12.33
N ALA A 44 -0.98 5.17 -13.46
CA ALA A 44 0.24 5.96 -13.52
C ALA A 44 0.05 7.38 -12.96
N GLY A 45 -1.10 8.00 -13.22
CA GLY A 45 -1.47 9.27 -12.61
C GLY A 45 -1.57 9.20 -11.10
N VAL A 46 -2.26 8.18 -10.57
CA VAL A 46 -2.37 7.93 -9.11
C VAL A 46 -1.00 7.64 -8.50
N LEU A 47 -0.16 6.84 -9.16
CA LEU A 47 1.22 6.58 -8.75
C LEU A 47 2.05 7.86 -8.66
N LEU A 48 1.96 8.73 -9.67
CA LEU A 48 2.70 9.99 -9.70
C LEU A 48 2.23 10.92 -8.58
N VAL A 49 0.93 10.98 -8.32
CA VAL A 49 0.38 11.72 -7.17
C VAL A 49 0.91 11.13 -5.86
N ALA A 50 0.85 9.80 -5.69
CA ALA A 50 1.31 9.11 -4.49
C ALA A 50 2.81 9.33 -4.26
N HIS A 51 3.64 9.20 -5.29
CA HIS A 51 5.08 9.45 -5.24
C HIS A 51 5.39 10.91 -4.90
N HIS A 52 4.66 11.86 -5.51
CA HIS A 52 4.81 13.28 -5.19
C HIS A 52 4.41 13.60 -3.75
N HIS A 53 3.32 13.01 -3.26
CA HIS A 53 2.89 13.16 -1.88
C HIS A 53 3.88 12.53 -0.89
N ALA A 54 4.40 11.33 -1.19
CA ALA A 54 5.41 10.66 -0.38
C ALA A 54 6.70 11.47 -0.29
N SER A 55 7.22 11.94 -1.43
CA SER A 55 8.44 12.77 -1.49
C SER A 55 8.26 14.13 -0.81
N ALA A 56 7.12 14.80 -0.98
CA ALA A 56 6.82 16.04 -0.28
C ALA A 56 6.66 15.84 1.23
N CYS A 57 6.02 14.74 1.66
CA CYS A 57 5.88 14.40 3.06
C CYS A 57 7.24 14.08 3.69
N CYS A 58 8.10 13.32 3.00
CA CYS A 58 9.46 13.03 3.43
C CYS A 58 10.28 14.32 3.64
N ARG A 59 10.19 15.28 2.70
CA ARG A 59 10.84 16.59 2.86
C ARG A 59 10.33 17.35 4.09
N ARG A 60 9.01 17.40 4.30
CA ARG A 60 8.43 18.05 5.49
C ARG A 60 8.85 17.38 6.79
N ARG A 61 8.99 16.06 6.80
CA ARG A 61 9.49 15.32 7.97
C ARG A 61 10.94 15.68 8.27
N LYS A 62 11.80 15.72 7.25
CA LYS A 62 13.19 16.14 7.41
C LYS A 62 13.29 17.56 7.98
N GLN A 63 12.47 18.48 7.48
CA GLN A 63 12.41 19.86 7.98
C GLN A 63 11.94 19.92 9.43
N ARG A 64 10.84 19.24 9.79
CA ARG A 64 10.35 19.23 11.17
C ARG A 64 11.31 18.58 12.17
N ALA A 65 12.02 17.53 11.76
CA ALA A 65 13.05 16.92 12.60
C ALA A 65 14.21 17.89 12.87
N VAL A 66 14.66 18.61 11.83
CA VAL A 66 15.71 19.63 11.96
C VAL A 66 15.22 20.81 12.81
N GLU A 67 14.00 21.30 12.61
CA GLU A 67 13.40 22.37 13.42
C GLU A 67 13.30 21.99 14.90
N ARG A 68 12.88 20.75 15.21
CA ARG A 68 12.82 20.23 16.59
C ARG A 68 14.21 20.11 17.20
N ALA A 69 15.18 19.56 16.46
CA ALA A 69 16.56 19.47 16.93
C ALA A 69 17.17 20.86 17.24
N HIS A 70 16.90 21.86 16.39
CA HIS A 70 17.33 23.24 16.64
C HIS A 70 16.62 23.87 17.85
N ALA A 71 15.32 23.62 18.03
CA ALA A 71 14.59 24.12 19.19
C ALA A 71 15.17 23.54 20.50
N MET A 72 15.48 22.23 20.52
CA MET A 72 16.09 21.56 21.66
C MET A 72 17.51 22.05 21.94
N ALA A 73 18.33 22.22 20.91
CA ALA A 73 19.68 22.75 21.07
C ALA A 73 19.67 24.17 21.66
N LYS A 74 18.66 24.99 21.33
CA LYS A 74 18.50 26.33 21.88
C LYS A 74 18.10 26.31 23.36
N GLU A 75 17.23 25.39 23.76
CA GLU A 75 16.83 25.23 25.17
C GLU A 75 17.98 24.63 26.02
N ALA A 76 18.68 23.62 25.50
CA ALA A 76 19.84 23.02 26.16
C ALA A 76 21.02 24.00 26.28
N GLY A 77 21.31 24.79 25.24
CA GLY A 77 22.37 25.81 25.25
C GLY A 77 22.09 26.95 26.24
N GLY A 78 20.83 27.23 26.57
CA GLY A 78 20.44 28.17 27.60
C GLY A 78 20.64 27.64 29.03
N ALA A 79 20.41 26.34 29.24
CA ALA A 79 20.54 25.69 30.56
C ALA A 79 21.95 25.16 30.88
N SER A 80 22.80 24.96 29.87
CA SER A 80 24.13 24.35 30.00
C SER A 80 25.17 25.23 30.73
N LYS A 81 24.87 26.49 31.05
CA LYS A 81 25.77 27.30 31.88
C LYS A 81 25.67 27.01 33.38
N GLU A 82 24.62 26.33 33.85
CA GLU A 82 24.37 26.15 35.30
C GLU A 82 24.46 24.69 35.79
N ILE A 83 24.39 23.68 34.89
CA ILE A 83 24.11 22.28 35.28
C ILE A 83 25.22 21.31 34.80
N SER A 84 26.43 21.45 35.34
CA SER A 84 27.52 20.48 35.12
C SER A 84 27.39 19.20 35.98
N ASN A 85 26.52 19.19 37.01
CA ASN A 85 26.53 18.15 38.05
C ASN A 85 25.35 17.16 38.07
N GLN A 86 24.40 17.17 37.11
CA GLN A 86 23.20 16.29 37.12
C GLN A 86 23.03 15.43 35.84
N VAL A 87 24.12 14.90 35.32
CA VAL A 87 24.22 14.28 33.97
C VAL A 87 23.45 12.96 33.77
N HIS A 88 22.86 12.34 34.81
CA HIS A 88 22.21 11.03 34.64
C HIS A 88 20.72 11.05 34.25
N GLY A 89 20.04 12.20 34.33
CA GLY A 89 18.58 12.29 34.04
C GLY A 89 18.22 12.53 32.56
N ALA A 90 19.15 13.03 31.74
CA ALA A 90 18.84 13.52 30.38
C ALA A 90 18.60 12.42 29.35
N VAL A 91 19.08 11.19 29.58
CA VAL A 91 18.99 10.07 28.62
C VAL A 91 17.55 9.54 28.48
N ALA A 92 16.71 9.70 29.51
CA ALA A 92 15.32 9.20 29.48
C ALA A 92 14.38 10.04 28.60
N TRP A 93 14.65 11.35 28.43
CA TRP A 93 13.77 12.25 27.68
C TRP A 93 13.91 12.09 26.15
N GLY A 94 15.11 11.75 25.66
CA GLY A 94 15.35 11.53 24.23
C GLY A 94 14.62 10.31 23.64
N GLN A 95 14.25 9.31 24.45
CA GLN A 95 13.57 8.11 23.93
C GLN A 95 12.06 8.29 23.70
N ALA A 96 11.40 9.19 24.43
CA ALA A 96 9.97 9.46 24.27
C ALA A 96 9.65 10.09 22.91
N GLU A 97 10.53 10.95 22.40
CA GLU A 97 10.31 11.68 21.15
C GLU A 97 10.55 10.84 19.88
N VAL A 98 11.49 9.88 19.94
CA VAL A 98 11.72 8.93 18.85
C VAL A 98 10.48 8.05 18.63
N LEU A 99 9.69 7.81 19.68
CA LEU A 99 8.45 7.03 19.62
C LEU A 99 7.33 7.78 18.88
N GLU A 100 7.21 9.09 19.08
CA GLU A 100 6.15 9.92 18.47
C GLU A 100 6.35 10.10 16.96
N ILE A 101 7.61 10.23 16.52
CA ILE A 101 7.97 10.32 15.10
C ILE A 101 7.64 9.00 14.37
N ARG A 102 7.82 7.84 15.02
CA ARG A 102 7.42 6.54 14.43
C ARG A 102 5.90 6.43 14.24
N VAL A 103 5.10 6.96 15.17
CA VAL A 103 3.63 6.97 15.05
C VAL A 103 3.19 7.85 13.87
N PHE A 104 3.84 9.01 13.67
CA PHE A 104 3.54 9.90 12.55
C PHE A 104 4.09 9.40 11.21
N VAL A 105 5.12 8.52 11.21
CA VAL A 105 5.62 7.88 9.98
C VAL A 105 4.56 7.00 9.32
N ARG A 106 3.71 6.37 10.15
CA ARG A 106 2.72 5.37 9.76
C ARG A 106 1.51 5.91 8.99
N SER A 107 1.20 7.20 9.06
CA SER A 107 -0.04 7.79 8.51
C SER A 107 -0.07 7.96 6.98
N ASN A 108 1.07 7.94 6.28
CA ASN A 108 1.09 8.04 4.80
C ASN A 108 0.93 6.69 4.07
N HIS A 109 1.02 5.56 4.78
CA HIS A 109 0.71 4.24 4.20
C HIS A 109 -0.79 4.05 3.91
N PHE A 110 -1.64 5.00 4.28
CA PHE A 110 -3.09 4.85 4.18
C PHE A 110 -3.58 4.66 2.74
N THR A 111 -3.05 5.41 1.76
CA THR A 111 -3.53 5.32 0.37
C THR A 111 -3.23 3.96 -0.26
N VAL A 112 -2.02 3.44 -0.10
CA VAL A 112 -1.64 2.14 -0.68
C VAL A 112 -2.39 1.00 0.01
N LYS A 113 -2.58 1.08 1.34
CA LYS A 113 -3.38 0.10 2.09
C LYS A 113 -4.84 0.12 1.66
N LEU A 114 -5.43 1.30 1.51
CA LEU A 114 -6.80 1.45 1.03
C LEU A 114 -6.96 0.90 -0.39
N PHE A 115 -5.99 1.14 -1.26
CA PHE A 115 -5.99 0.58 -2.61
C PHE A 115 -5.91 -0.96 -2.60
N CYS A 116 -5.01 -1.55 -1.81
CA CYS A 116 -4.91 -3.01 -1.66
C CYS A 116 -6.19 -3.60 -1.05
N PHE A 117 -6.80 -2.91 -0.09
CA PHE A 117 -8.08 -3.30 0.49
C PHE A 117 -9.20 -3.36 -0.56
N PHE A 118 -9.31 -2.37 -1.44
CA PHE A 118 -10.29 -2.41 -2.54
C PHE A 118 -10.01 -3.53 -3.55
N ILE A 119 -8.74 -3.79 -3.88
CA ILE A 119 -8.41 -4.91 -4.77
C ILE A 119 -8.75 -6.25 -4.10
N ALA A 120 -8.45 -6.43 -2.82
CA ALA A 120 -8.80 -7.63 -2.07
C ALA A 120 -10.32 -7.83 -2.01
N LEU A 121 -11.08 -6.75 -1.83
CA LEU A 121 -12.55 -6.79 -1.87
C LEU A 121 -13.06 -7.22 -3.25
N GLY A 122 -12.51 -6.65 -4.32
CA GLY A 122 -12.82 -7.04 -5.69
C GLY A 122 -12.48 -8.50 -5.96
N LEU A 123 -11.28 -8.94 -5.55
CA LEU A 123 -10.84 -10.33 -5.69
C LEU A 123 -11.78 -11.30 -4.97
N MET A 124 -12.21 -10.98 -3.76
CA MET A 124 -13.17 -11.79 -3.00
C MET A 124 -14.52 -11.86 -3.72
N PHE A 125 -15.05 -10.70 -4.17
CA PHE A 125 -16.32 -10.62 -4.88
C PHE A 125 -16.32 -11.43 -6.18
N PHE A 126 -15.29 -11.26 -7.03
CA PHE A 126 -15.18 -12.00 -8.28
C PHE A 126 -14.90 -13.48 -8.08
N SER A 127 -14.17 -13.85 -7.03
CA SER A 127 -13.99 -15.26 -6.67
C SER A 127 -15.34 -15.90 -6.31
N ILE A 128 -16.17 -15.23 -5.50
CA ILE A 128 -17.53 -15.69 -5.16
C ILE A 128 -18.42 -15.82 -6.41
N LEU A 129 -18.37 -14.84 -7.33
CA LEU A 129 -19.09 -14.96 -8.61
C LEU A 129 -18.61 -16.14 -9.46
N GLY A 130 -17.30 -16.43 -9.43
CA GLY A 130 -16.73 -17.63 -10.05
C GLY A 130 -17.33 -18.93 -9.51
N PHE A 131 -17.69 -18.98 -8.22
CA PHE A 131 -18.42 -20.12 -7.65
C PHE A 131 -19.84 -20.24 -8.18
N PHE A 132 -20.57 -19.15 -8.41
CA PHE A 132 -21.93 -19.27 -8.95
C PHE A 132 -21.98 -19.70 -10.41
N ASN A 133 -20.91 -19.48 -11.17
CA ASN A 133 -20.77 -19.96 -12.54
C ASN A 133 -20.44 -21.48 -12.63
N LEU A 134 -20.42 -22.19 -11.48
CA LEU A 134 -20.03 -23.61 -11.37
C LEU A 134 -21.01 -24.59 -12.02
N PHE A 135 -22.24 -24.20 -12.35
CA PHE A 135 -23.17 -25.11 -13.04
C PHE A 135 -22.64 -25.56 -14.42
N HIS A 136 -21.66 -24.86 -14.99
CA HIS A 136 -20.97 -25.24 -16.23
C HIS A 136 -19.55 -25.79 -16.02
N ALA A 137 -18.94 -25.61 -14.83
CA ALA A 137 -17.52 -25.91 -14.56
C ALA A 137 -17.30 -27.15 -13.66
N LEU A 138 -18.37 -27.91 -13.37
CA LEU A 138 -18.38 -29.13 -12.53
C LEU A 138 -17.34 -30.20 -12.91
N PHE A 139 -16.72 -30.10 -14.10
CA PHE A 139 -15.72 -31.05 -14.58
C PHE A 139 -14.26 -30.75 -14.17
N ASN A 140 -13.96 -29.63 -13.50
CA ASN A 140 -12.59 -29.27 -13.10
C ASN A 140 -12.43 -28.99 -11.59
N PRO A 141 -12.25 -30.03 -10.74
CA PRO A 141 -12.13 -29.87 -9.28
C PRO A 141 -10.95 -28.98 -8.86
N PHE A 142 -9.90 -28.90 -9.67
CA PHE A 142 -8.74 -28.04 -9.40
C PHE A 142 -9.09 -26.55 -9.43
N GLN A 143 -9.97 -26.11 -10.34
CA GLN A 143 -10.39 -24.71 -10.42
C GLN A 143 -11.19 -24.28 -9.19
N TYR A 144 -12.01 -25.20 -8.65
CA TYR A 144 -12.74 -24.98 -7.40
C TYR A 144 -11.79 -24.77 -6.22
N LEU A 145 -10.81 -25.67 -6.09
CA LEU A 145 -9.81 -25.60 -5.02
C LEU A 145 -9.06 -24.26 -5.05
N LEU A 146 -8.63 -23.82 -6.24
CA LEU A 146 -7.98 -22.53 -6.41
C LEU A 146 -8.90 -21.35 -6.06
N GLY A 147 -10.18 -21.41 -6.44
CA GLY A 147 -11.17 -20.41 -6.06
C GLY A 147 -11.32 -20.28 -4.54
N VAL A 148 -11.32 -21.41 -3.81
CA VAL A 148 -11.38 -21.42 -2.34
C VAL A 148 -10.14 -20.74 -1.75
N TYR A 149 -8.95 -21.08 -2.25
CA TYR A 149 -7.70 -20.46 -1.82
C TYR A 149 -7.70 -18.94 -2.07
N ASN A 150 -8.19 -18.50 -3.22
CA ASN A 150 -8.30 -17.07 -3.54
C ASN A 150 -9.22 -16.32 -2.58
N ILE A 151 -10.37 -16.90 -2.22
CA ILE A 151 -11.27 -16.30 -1.20
C ILE A 151 -10.54 -16.19 0.14
N MET A 152 -9.87 -17.26 0.57
CA MET A 152 -9.12 -17.26 1.83
C MET A 152 -8.01 -16.19 1.83
N PHE A 153 -7.22 -16.09 0.76
CA PHE A 153 -6.16 -15.09 0.66
C PHE A 153 -6.71 -13.67 0.58
N ALA A 154 -7.80 -13.44 -0.18
CA ALA A 154 -8.48 -12.16 -0.24
C ALA A 154 -8.98 -11.73 1.15
N PHE A 155 -9.56 -12.66 1.90
CA PHE A 155 -10.02 -12.41 3.26
C PHE A 155 -8.86 -12.07 4.21
N VAL A 156 -7.73 -12.78 4.12
CA VAL A 156 -6.52 -12.44 4.88
C VAL A 156 -6.02 -11.05 4.51
N MET A 157 -5.98 -10.68 3.22
CA MET A 157 -5.60 -9.33 2.78
C MET A 157 -6.52 -8.26 3.37
N LEU A 158 -7.84 -8.49 3.39
CA LEU A 158 -8.81 -7.56 4.00
C LEU A 158 -8.54 -7.34 5.50
N ILE A 159 -8.19 -8.39 6.25
CA ILE A 159 -7.85 -8.28 7.68
C ILE A 159 -6.51 -7.54 7.87
N LEU A 160 -5.52 -7.83 7.03
CA LEU A 160 -4.19 -7.22 7.12
C LEU A 160 -4.19 -5.74 6.76
N ASP A 161 -4.96 -5.35 5.74
CA ASP A 161 -5.04 -3.99 5.23
C ASP A 161 -6.15 -3.15 5.88
N GLY A 162 -7.10 -3.80 6.57
CA GLY A 162 -8.18 -3.16 7.29
C GLY A 162 -7.71 -2.23 8.42
N GLN A 163 -8.53 -1.24 8.74
CA GLN A 163 -8.27 -0.32 9.84
C GLN A 163 -8.33 -1.08 11.18
N ALA A 164 -7.35 -0.86 12.06
CA ALA A 164 -7.28 -1.55 13.37
C ALA A 164 -8.57 -1.39 14.20
N SER A 165 -9.20 -0.22 14.13
CA SER A 165 -10.47 0.08 14.81
C SER A 165 -11.63 -0.82 14.38
N TRP A 166 -11.61 -1.37 13.15
CA TRP A 166 -12.61 -2.32 12.68
C TRP A 166 -12.35 -3.72 13.25
N CYS A 167 -11.07 -4.09 13.40
CA CYS A 167 -10.66 -5.38 13.94
C CYS A 167 -10.86 -5.49 15.45
N GLU A 168 -10.72 -4.39 16.19
CA GLU A 168 -10.92 -4.35 17.66
C GLU A 168 -12.34 -4.79 18.06
N LYS A 169 -13.35 -4.41 17.25
CA LYS A 169 -14.74 -4.83 17.48
C LYS A 169 -14.99 -6.31 17.19
N CYS A 170 -14.14 -6.94 16.40
CA CYS A 170 -14.31 -8.32 15.90
C CYS A 170 -13.38 -9.34 16.59
N GLY A 171 -12.89 -9.04 17.79
CA GLY A 171 -12.03 -9.95 18.54
C GLY A 171 -10.58 -10.03 18.03
N ASP A 172 -10.08 -8.94 17.44
CA ASP A 172 -8.69 -8.75 17.03
C ASP A 172 -8.11 -9.87 16.14
N PRO A 173 -8.78 -10.27 15.04
CA PRO A 173 -8.27 -11.31 14.15
C PRO A 173 -6.88 -10.95 13.58
N GLN A 174 -6.61 -9.66 13.38
CA GLN A 174 -5.32 -9.16 12.93
C GLN A 174 -4.18 -9.53 13.90
N LYS A 175 -4.39 -9.41 15.22
CA LYS A 175 -3.38 -9.80 16.23
C LYS A 175 -3.12 -11.30 16.22
N LYS A 176 -4.16 -12.12 16.01
CA LYS A 176 -4.03 -13.58 15.90
C LYS A 176 -3.18 -13.98 14.68
N ILE A 177 -3.43 -13.35 13.54
CA ILE A 177 -2.63 -13.57 12.31
C ILE A 177 -1.18 -13.15 12.53
N PHE A 178 -0.93 -11.98 13.13
CA PHE A 178 0.44 -11.53 13.41
C PHE A 178 1.17 -12.41 14.43
N ARG A 179 0.45 -13.02 15.38
CA ARG A 179 1.05 -13.99 16.30
C ARG A 179 1.42 -15.30 15.60
N ALA A 180 0.60 -15.75 14.66
CA ALA A 180 0.88 -16.97 13.88
C ALA A 180 1.97 -16.73 12.82
N ALA A 181 1.99 -15.56 12.19
CA ALA A 181 2.92 -15.19 11.13
C ALA A 181 3.50 -13.79 11.38
N PRO A 182 4.56 -13.68 12.22
CA PRO A 182 5.18 -12.38 12.55
C PRO A 182 5.74 -11.64 11.33
N ILE A 183 6.14 -12.38 10.29
CA ILE A 183 6.64 -11.81 9.03
C ILE A 183 5.58 -10.90 8.39
N LEU A 184 4.30 -11.23 8.49
CA LEU A 184 3.18 -10.43 7.97
C LEU A 184 2.95 -9.14 8.76
N ALA A 185 3.52 -8.99 9.97
CA ALA A 185 3.47 -7.71 10.68
C ALA A 185 4.41 -6.67 10.05
N SER A 186 5.45 -7.12 9.33
CA SER A 186 6.36 -6.24 8.61
C SER A 186 5.73 -5.74 7.29
N GLU A 187 6.03 -4.50 6.91
CA GLU A 187 5.53 -3.95 5.64
C GLU A 187 6.13 -4.69 4.42
N VAL A 188 7.37 -5.17 4.52
CA VAL A 188 8.01 -5.99 3.48
C VAL A 188 7.33 -7.36 3.34
N GLY A 189 7.03 -8.02 4.46
CA GLY A 189 6.34 -9.31 4.46
C GLY A 189 4.91 -9.21 3.90
N ARG A 190 4.20 -8.11 4.18
CA ARG A 190 2.90 -7.83 3.54
C ARG A 190 3.05 -7.64 2.05
N ALA A 191 3.98 -6.80 1.60
CA ALA A 191 4.24 -6.61 0.18
C ALA A 191 4.58 -7.92 -0.53
N ALA A 192 5.41 -8.78 0.06
CA ALA A 192 5.72 -10.10 -0.48
C ALA A 192 4.47 -11.01 -0.56
N PHE A 193 3.60 -10.95 0.45
CA PHE A 193 2.34 -11.68 0.45
C PHE A 193 1.38 -11.18 -0.65
N HIS A 194 1.20 -9.86 -0.79
CA HIS A 194 0.40 -9.28 -1.87
C HIS A 194 0.96 -9.64 -3.26
N PHE A 195 2.29 -9.68 -3.41
CA PHE A 195 2.94 -10.07 -4.65
C PHE A 195 2.69 -11.53 -5.01
N TYR A 196 2.76 -12.41 -4.00
CA TYR A 196 2.45 -13.84 -4.15
C TYR A 196 0.99 -14.06 -4.56
N VAL A 197 0.04 -13.39 -3.90
CA VAL A 197 -1.39 -13.51 -4.25
C VAL A 197 -1.66 -12.91 -5.63
N GLY A 198 -0.99 -11.80 -5.97
CA GLY A 198 -1.09 -11.17 -7.29
C GLY A 198 -0.58 -12.08 -8.40
N SER A 199 0.58 -12.72 -8.22
CA SER A 199 1.19 -13.59 -9.23
C SER A 199 0.38 -14.87 -9.44
N ILE A 200 -0.15 -15.50 -8.38
CA ILE A 200 -1.07 -16.64 -8.51
C ILE A 200 -2.30 -16.26 -9.32
N ASN A 201 -2.89 -15.09 -9.06
CA ASN A 201 -4.07 -14.64 -9.81
C ASN A 201 -3.80 -14.39 -11.29
N ILE A 202 -2.58 -13.95 -11.66
CA ILE A 202 -2.19 -13.81 -13.06
C ILE A 202 -2.01 -15.17 -13.73
N VAL A 203 -1.41 -16.13 -13.02
CA VAL A 203 -1.15 -17.49 -13.53
C VAL A 203 -2.45 -18.30 -13.63
N MET A 204 -3.42 -18.04 -12.75
CA MET A 204 -4.74 -18.66 -12.73
C MET A 204 -5.66 -18.04 -13.78
N MET A 205 -5.25 -18.11 -15.04
CA MET A 205 -5.97 -17.53 -16.17
C MET A 205 -7.04 -18.52 -16.67
N PRO A 206 -8.35 -18.21 -16.53
CA PRO A 206 -9.41 -19.06 -17.06
C PRO A 206 -9.53 -18.94 -18.58
N ASP A 207 -10.19 -19.91 -19.23
CA ASP A 207 -10.30 -19.92 -20.71
C ASP A 207 -11.14 -18.74 -21.25
N SER A 208 -12.05 -18.22 -20.44
CA SER A 208 -12.90 -17.09 -20.81
C SER A 208 -12.16 -15.76 -20.74
N ILE A 209 -12.04 -15.09 -21.88
CA ILE A 209 -11.31 -13.82 -22.03
C ILE A 209 -11.79 -12.75 -21.04
N PHE A 210 -13.10 -12.67 -20.76
CA PHE A 210 -13.64 -11.75 -19.77
C PHE A 210 -12.97 -11.95 -18.40
N TRP A 211 -12.91 -13.20 -17.94
CA TRP A 211 -12.30 -13.52 -16.67
C TRP A 211 -10.78 -13.36 -16.69
N GLN A 212 -10.11 -13.61 -17.83
CA GLN A 212 -8.67 -13.33 -17.98
C GLN A 212 -8.35 -11.85 -17.70
N ILE A 213 -9.17 -10.94 -18.23
CA ILE A 213 -9.00 -9.50 -18.03
C ILE A 213 -9.22 -9.14 -16.55
N VAL A 214 -10.26 -9.70 -15.92
CA VAL A 214 -10.57 -9.42 -14.52
C VAL A 214 -9.44 -9.93 -13.61
N TYR A 215 -9.05 -11.20 -13.71
CA TYR A 215 -7.99 -11.77 -12.88
C TYR A 215 -6.62 -11.17 -13.19
N GLY A 216 -6.31 -10.92 -14.45
CA GLY A 216 -5.08 -10.25 -14.88
C GLY A 216 -4.97 -8.83 -14.35
N SER A 217 -6.05 -8.04 -14.39
CA SER A 217 -6.05 -6.66 -13.88
C SER A 217 -5.97 -6.59 -12.36
N LEU A 218 -6.69 -7.44 -11.63
CA LEU A 218 -6.62 -7.51 -10.17
C LEU A 218 -5.25 -8.02 -9.69
N GLY A 219 -4.76 -9.12 -10.28
CA GLY A 219 -3.46 -9.69 -9.95
C GLY A 219 -2.31 -8.74 -10.31
N GLY A 220 -2.36 -8.11 -11.49
CA GLY A 220 -1.39 -7.10 -11.91
C GLY A 220 -1.37 -5.90 -10.97
N SER A 221 -2.53 -5.43 -10.54
CA SER A 221 -2.64 -4.32 -9.59
C SER A 221 -2.07 -4.66 -8.21
N LEU A 222 -2.25 -5.90 -7.72
CA LEU A 222 -1.63 -6.39 -6.48
C LEU A 222 -0.10 -6.46 -6.59
N CYS A 223 0.42 -7.03 -7.67
CA CYS A 223 1.86 -7.08 -7.92
C CYS A 223 2.46 -5.66 -7.92
N LEU A 224 1.79 -4.74 -8.59
CA LEU A 224 2.23 -3.35 -8.68
C LEU A 224 2.16 -2.64 -7.32
N ALA A 225 1.08 -2.82 -6.56
CA ALA A 225 0.99 -2.29 -5.20
C ALA A 225 2.11 -2.83 -4.30
N SER A 226 2.47 -4.10 -4.47
CA SER A 226 3.57 -4.74 -3.74
C SER A 226 4.92 -4.09 -4.06
N PHE A 227 5.20 -3.84 -5.34
CA PHE A 227 6.41 -3.12 -5.75
C PHE A 227 6.47 -1.71 -5.15
N LEU A 228 5.34 -1.00 -5.07
CA LEU A 228 5.29 0.32 -4.44
C LEU A 228 5.57 0.26 -2.95
N MET A 229 5.04 -0.74 -2.23
CA MET A 229 5.31 -0.92 -0.81
C MET A 229 6.80 -1.17 -0.56
N VAL A 230 7.44 -2.06 -1.33
CA VAL A 230 8.88 -2.37 -1.22
C VAL A 230 9.72 -1.15 -1.59
N SER A 231 9.35 -0.46 -2.67
CA SER A 231 10.01 0.78 -3.10
C SER A 231 9.96 1.82 -1.97
N HIS A 232 8.77 2.09 -1.45
CA HIS A 232 8.59 3.05 -0.35
C HIS A 232 9.41 2.67 0.88
N TYR A 233 9.45 1.38 1.24
CA TYR A 233 10.28 0.89 2.33
C TYR A 233 11.77 1.18 2.10
N ASN A 234 12.31 0.84 0.92
CA ASN A 234 13.72 1.06 0.59
C ASN A 234 14.10 2.55 0.54
N TRP A 235 13.19 3.41 0.07
CA TRP A 235 13.41 4.86 0.05
C TRP A 235 13.39 5.47 1.45
N CYS A 236 12.50 5.02 2.34
CA CYS A 236 12.42 5.53 3.71
C CYS A 236 13.53 4.98 4.62
N ALA A 237 13.92 3.71 4.47
CA ALA A 237 14.94 3.07 5.31
C ALA A 237 16.32 3.70 5.14
N LYS A 238 16.61 4.31 3.98
CA LYS A 238 17.89 4.98 3.70
C LYS A 238 18.01 6.39 4.27
N THR A 239 17.08 6.85 5.12
CA THR A 239 17.22 8.16 5.75
C THR A 239 18.14 8.02 6.98
N PRO A 240 19.39 8.51 6.95
CA PRO A 240 20.35 8.26 8.00
C PRO A 240 20.00 9.13 9.21
N LEU A 241 19.37 8.53 10.22
CA LEU A 241 19.36 9.09 11.58
C LEU A 241 20.72 8.89 12.26
N ASP A 242 21.58 8.02 11.72
CA ASP A 242 22.88 7.69 12.29
C ASP A 242 23.93 8.81 12.13
N LEU A 243 23.65 9.82 11.31
CA LEU A 243 24.50 11.01 11.16
C LEU A 243 24.37 12.00 12.33
N ILE A 244 23.34 11.87 13.18
CA ILE A 244 23.12 12.74 14.35
C ILE A 244 23.71 12.11 15.62
N SER A 245 24.05 10.83 15.62
CA SER A 245 24.69 10.14 16.76
C SER A 245 26.22 10.03 16.64
N ALA A 246 26.82 10.61 15.59
CA ALA A 246 28.25 10.54 15.32
C ALA A 246 28.99 11.87 15.53
N GLU A 247 28.30 12.93 15.94
CA GLU A 247 28.85 14.16 16.52
C GLU A 247 28.54 14.21 18.02
#